data_AF-A0A6P5YPN5-F1
#
_entry.id   AF-A0A6P5YPN5-F1
#
_cell.length_a   1.000
_cell.length_b   1.000
_cell.length_c   1.000
_cell.angle_alpha   90.00
_cell.angle_beta   90.00
_cell.angle_gamma   90.00
#
_symmetry.space_group_name_H-M   'P 1'
#
loop_
_entity.id
_entity.type
_entity.pdbx_description
1 polymer ?
#
loop_
_entity_poly.entity_id
_entity_poly.type
_entity_poly.pdbx_seq_one_letter_code
_entity_poly.pdbx_strand_id
1 'polypeptide(L)'
;MGNLSLCLIFLLCLLSSAAAQQCGRQAGGRTCANNLCCSQYGYCGNTDDYCSPSKSCQSNCWPSGGGGGESASNVRATYHFYNPSQHGWDLNAVSAYCSTWDANKPLEWRQKYGWTAFCGPVGPRGQASCGRCLRVTNRATRAQATVRIVDQCSNGGLDLDAAVFRQIDTDGRGNAQGHLMVDYQFVNC
;
A
#
# COMPACT_ATOMS: atom_id res chain seq x y z
N MET A 1 4.35 11.60 -59.93
CA MET A 1 3.82 10.35 -59.35
C MET A 1 4.54 10.11 -58.01
N GLY A 2 4.40 10.96 -57.00
CA GLY A 2 3.17 11.34 -56.33
C GLY A 2 3.13 10.58 -55.01
N ASN A 3 3.98 10.99 -54.07
CA ASN A 3 4.25 10.45 -52.72
C ASN A 3 3.02 10.51 -51.78
N LEU A 4 1.85 10.07 -52.26
CA LEU A 4 0.56 10.25 -51.59
C LEU A 4 0.02 8.96 -50.96
N SER A 5 0.70 7.82 -51.16
CA SER A 5 0.24 6.50 -50.69
C SER A 5 0.90 6.06 -49.36
N LEU A 6 2.03 6.66 -48.96
CA LEU A 6 2.75 6.23 -47.75
C LEU A 6 2.38 6.99 -46.47
N CYS A 7 1.82 8.22 -46.56
CA CYS A 7 1.45 9.00 -45.37
C CYS A 7 0.11 8.57 -44.75
N LEU A 8 -0.79 7.94 -45.52
CA LEU A 8 -2.12 7.55 -45.07
C LEU A 8 -2.14 6.25 -44.24
N ILE A 9 -1.08 5.44 -44.31
CA ILE A 9 -0.98 4.18 -43.55
C ILE A 9 -0.35 4.41 -42.16
N PHE A 10 0.41 5.49 -41.98
CA PHE A 10 1.02 5.84 -40.68
C PHE A 10 0.05 6.56 -39.72
N LEU A 11 -1.14 6.95 -40.18
CA LEU A 11 -2.16 7.65 -39.37
C LEU A 11 -3.24 6.73 -38.78
N LEU A 12 -3.17 5.42 -39.02
CA LEU A 12 -4.11 4.42 -38.52
C LEU A 12 -3.62 3.63 -37.30
N CYS A 13 -2.42 3.93 -36.81
CA CYS A 13 -1.96 3.46 -35.51
C CYS A 13 -2.39 4.47 -34.44
N LEU A 14 -3.07 3.99 -33.38
CA LEU A 14 -3.37 4.66 -32.11
C LEU A 14 -4.78 5.27 -31.94
N LEU A 15 -5.83 4.47 -32.04
CA LEU A 15 -7.08 4.77 -31.33
C LEU A 15 -7.65 3.55 -30.63
N SER A 16 -6.82 2.84 -29.86
CA SER A 16 -7.30 2.04 -28.74
C SER A 16 -7.60 3.01 -27.59
N SER A 17 -8.71 3.75 -27.68
CA SER A 17 -9.16 4.62 -26.61
C SER A 17 -9.58 3.73 -25.44
N ALA A 18 -8.67 3.45 -24.52
CA ALA A 18 -9.06 2.99 -23.19
C ALA A 18 -9.87 4.13 -22.57
N ALA A 19 -11.20 4.05 -22.67
CA ALA A 19 -12.09 5.05 -22.12
C ALA A 19 -11.99 5.02 -20.59
N ALA A 20 -11.10 5.85 -20.03
CA ALA A 20 -11.06 6.06 -18.60
C ALA A 20 -12.40 6.70 -18.17
N GLN A 21 -13.09 6.08 -17.19
CA GLN A 21 -14.34 6.61 -16.65
C GLN A 21 -14.12 8.04 -16.14
N GLN A 22 -14.96 8.97 -16.60
CA GLN A 22 -14.91 10.37 -16.19
C GLN A 22 -15.65 10.57 -14.86
N CYS A 23 -15.12 11.46 -14.02
CA CYS A 23 -15.64 11.75 -12.69
C CYS A 23 -15.38 13.21 -12.28
N GLY A 24 -15.91 13.60 -11.12
CA GLY A 24 -15.62 14.88 -10.49
C GLY A 24 -16.26 16.08 -11.19
N ARG A 25 -15.70 17.27 -10.99
CA ARG A 25 -16.23 18.53 -11.55
C ARG A 25 -16.32 18.52 -13.08
N GLN A 26 -15.44 17.76 -13.74
CA GLN A 26 -15.42 17.57 -15.19
C GLN A 26 -16.62 16.77 -15.70
N ALA A 27 -17.26 15.98 -14.84
CA ALA A 27 -18.36 15.09 -15.18
C ALA A 27 -19.63 15.38 -14.37
N GLY A 28 -19.84 16.64 -13.97
CA GLY A 28 -21.05 17.05 -13.23
C GLY A 28 -21.16 16.44 -11.83
N GLY A 29 -20.03 16.18 -11.17
CA GLY A 29 -20.00 15.62 -9.82
C GLY A 29 -20.15 14.11 -9.74
N ARG A 30 -20.12 13.39 -10.88
CA ARG A 30 -20.19 11.92 -10.89
C ARG A 30 -19.01 11.31 -10.12
N THR A 31 -19.32 10.30 -9.32
CA THR A 31 -18.31 9.46 -8.65
C THR A 31 -17.90 8.29 -9.53
N CYS A 32 -16.72 7.75 -9.27
CA CYS A 32 -16.26 6.54 -9.96
C CYS A 32 -17.01 5.29 -9.48
N ALA A 33 -17.12 4.30 -10.37
CA ALA A 33 -17.60 2.98 -9.99
C ALA A 33 -16.54 2.25 -9.13
N ASN A 34 -16.95 1.18 -8.44
CA ASN A 34 -16.06 0.31 -7.65
C ASN A 34 -15.23 1.04 -6.59
N ASN A 35 -15.72 2.16 -6.06
CA ASN A 35 -15.01 2.99 -5.08
C ASN A 35 -13.62 3.47 -5.54
N LEU A 36 -13.39 3.57 -6.86
CA LEU A 36 -12.18 4.18 -7.39
C LEU A 36 -12.11 5.66 -7.05
N CYS A 37 -10.90 6.19 -6.95
CA CYS A 37 -10.65 7.59 -6.68
C CYS A 37 -10.80 8.42 -7.94
N CYS A 38 -11.29 9.65 -7.77
CA CYS A 38 -11.37 10.61 -8.85
C CYS A 38 -10.17 11.56 -8.80
N SER A 39 -9.28 11.48 -9.79
CA SER A 39 -8.11 12.35 -9.88
C SER A 39 -8.50 13.82 -10.05
N GLN A 40 -7.55 14.73 -9.85
CA GLN A 40 -7.74 16.15 -10.16
C GLN A 40 -8.14 16.43 -11.62
N TYR A 41 -7.79 15.51 -12.53
CA TYR A 41 -8.08 15.61 -13.96
C TYR A 41 -9.45 15.04 -14.35
N GLY A 42 -10.18 14.44 -13.40
CA GLY A 42 -11.53 13.93 -13.64
C GLY A 42 -11.55 12.52 -14.23
N TYR A 43 -10.54 11.71 -13.90
CA TYR A 43 -10.46 10.30 -14.31
C TYR A 43 -10.45 9.38 -13.10
N CYS A 44 -11.07 8.22 -13.26
CA CYS A 44 -11.12 7.19 -12.23
C CYS A 44 -9.86 6.31 -12.22
N GLY A 45 -9.33 6.04 -11.02
CA GLY A 45 -8.19 5.16 -10.83
C GLY A 45 -7.91 4.89 -9.35
N ASN A 46 -6.87 4.11 -9.07
CA ASN A 46 -6.54 3.65 -7.72
C ASN A 46 -5.06 3.89 -7.33
N THR A 47 -4.31 4.66 -8.12
CA THR A 47 -2.92 5.01 -7.80
C THR A 47 -2.83 6.35 -7.10
N ASP A 48 -1.63 6.71 -6.60
CA ASP A 48 -1.38 7.98 -5.89
C ASP A 48 -1.87 9.21 -6.67
N ASP A 49 -1.63 9.25 -7.99
CA ASP A 49 -2.07 10.36 -8.86
C ASP A 49 -3.60 10.56 -8.91
N TYR A 50 -4.36 9.53 -8.53
CA TYR A 50 -5.82 9.53 -8.53
C TYR A 50 -6.39 9.71 -7.13
N CYS A 51 -5.77 9.05 -6.14
CA CYS A 51 -6.31 8.94 -4.79
C CYS A 51 -5.73 9.95 -3.81
N SER A 52 -4.55 10.50 -4.08
CA SER A 52 -3.85 11.34 -3.13
C SER A 52 -4.47 12.74 -3.03
N PRO A 53 -4.82 13.21 -1.83
CA PRO A 53 -5.32 14.56 -1.64
C PRO A 53 -4.28 15.64 -1.94
N SER A 54 -2.99 15.34 -1.77
CA SER A 54 -1.91 16.24 -2.19
C SER A 54 -1.82 16.38 -3.72
N LYS A 55 -2.40 15.43 -4.46
CA LYS A 55 -2.60 15.47 -5.91
C LYS A 55 -4.00 15.95 -6.30
N SER A 56 -4.69 16.65 -5.39
CA SER A 56 -6.00 17.25 -5.61
C SER A 56 -7.09 16.25 -6.04
N CYS A 57 -7.08 15.05 -5.46
CA CYS A 57 -8.17 14.10 -5.62
C CYS A 57 -9.54 14.75 -5.26
N GLN A 58 -10.57 14.41 -6.04
CA GLN A 58 -11.89 15.02 -5.97
C GLN A 58 -12.94 14.20 -5.20
N SER A 59 -12.90 12.87 -5.29
CA SER A 59 -13.85 11.97 -4.60
C SER A 59 -13.26 10.59 -4.40
N ASN A 60 -13.77 9.85 -3.40
CA ASN A 60 -13.20 8.57 -2.93
C ASN A 60 -11.69 8.65 -2.66
N CYS A 61 -11.22 9.84 -2.27
CA CYS A 61 -9.81 10.07 -2.04
C CYS A 61 -9.33 9.25 -0.86
N TRP A 62 -8.05 8.92 -0.89
CA TRP A 62 -7.40 8.59 0.36
C TRP A 62 -7.58 9.76 1.34
N PRO A 63 -7.64 9.49 2.65
CA PRO A 63 -7.82 10.54 3.64
C PRO A 63 -6.79 11.67 3.47
N SER A 64 -7.27 12.92 3.47
CA SER A 64 -6.45 14.13 3.29
C SER A 64 -5.57 14.35 4.50
N GLY A 65 -4.30 13.97 4.37
CA GLY A 65 -3.28 14.16 5.38
C GLY A 65 -3.10 12.95 6.29
N GLY A 66 -2.23 12.03 5.88
CA GLY A 66 -1.79 10.93 6.73
C GLY A 66 -2.84 9.83 6.89
N GLY A 67 -2.39 8.59 6.91
CA GLY A 67 -3.16 7.48 7.49
C GLY A 67 -3.47 7.65 8.99
N GLY A 68 -3.50 8.87 9.53
CA GLY A 68 -3.54 9.13 10.96
C GLY A 68 -4.85 8.77 11.68
N GLY A 69 -5.91 8.39 10.97
CA GLY A 69 -7.20 8.04 11.60
C GLY A 69 -7.41 6.54 11.80
N GLU A 70 -6.94 5.72 10.85
CA GLU A 70 -7.07 4.26 10.93
C GLU A 70 -6.00 3.75 11.88
N SER A 71 -6.42 3.54 13.11
CA SER A 71 -5.58 3.01 14.16
C SER A 71 -6.36 1.98 14.94
N ALA A 72 -5.64 1.04 15.49
CA ALA A 72 -6.19 0.13 16.48
C ALA A 72 -5.18 -0.07 17.59
N SER A 73 -5.72 -0.24 18.78
CA SER A 73 -4.96 -0.51 19.98
C SER A 73 -5.17 -1.93 20.44
N ASN A 74 -4.22 -2.43 21.23
CA ASN A 74 -4.30 -3.78 21.80
C ASN A 74 -4.43 -4.88 20.73
N VAL A 75 -3.61 -4.78 19.69
CA VAL A 75 -3.59 -5.70 18.55
C VAL A 75 -2.45 -6.70 18.72
N ARG A 76 -2.70 -7.97 18.42
CA ARG A 76 -1.67 -8.99 18.41
C ARG A 76 -0.76 -8.83 17.20
N ALA A 77 0.55 -8.75 17.43
CA ALA A 77 1.57 -8.84 16.39
C ALA A 77 2.39 -10.12 16.60
N THR A 78 2.36 -11.03 15.64
CA THR A 78 3.29 -12.18 15.59
C THR A 78 4.51 -11.82 14.74
N TYR A 79 5.34 -12.81 14.45
CA TYR A 79 6.43 -12.64 13.50
C TYR A 79 6.49 -13.77 12.47
N HIS A 80 7.00 -13.41 11.31
CA HIS A 80 7.34 -14.29 10.21
C HIS A 80 8.78 -14.02 9.76
N PHE A 81 9.47 -15.03 9.26
CA PHE A 81 10.85 -14.90 8.77
C PHE A 81 10.86 -14.54 7.28
N TYR A 82 10.39 -13.33 6.94
CA TYR A 82 10.50 -12.83 5.56
C TYR A 82 11.96 -12.63 5.16
N ASN A 83 12.83 -12.24 6.11
CA ASN A 83 14.26 -12.00 5.91
C ASN A 83 14.55 -11.14 4.66
N PRO A 84 13.90 -9.98 4.50
CA PRO A 84 13.85 -9.28 3.21
C PRO A 84 15.25 -8.92 2.70
N SER A 85 16.19 -8.54 3.58
CA SER A 85 17.57 -8.24 3.18
C SER A 85 18.30 -9.44 2.56
N GLN A 86 18.02 -10.67 3.01
CA GLN A 86 18.62 -11.89 2.45
C GLN A 86 18.05 -12.23 1.08
N HIS A 87 16.81 -11.81 0.82
CA HIS A 87 16.12 -12.00 -0.45
C HIS A 87 16.18 -10.76 -1.36
N GLY A 88 17.13 -9.83 -1.14
CA GLY A 88 17.28 -8.63 -1.98
C GLY A 88 16.06 -7.71 -1.99
N TRP A 89 15.27 -7.76 -0.93
CA TRP A 89 13.98 -7.10 -0.78
C TRP A 89 12.98 -7.45 -1.88
N ASP A 90 13.11 -8.64 -2.50
CA ASP A 90 12.22 -9.11 -3.56
C ASP A 90 10.95 -9.73 -2.96
N LEU A 91 9.80 -9.11 -3.25
CA LEU A 91 8.49 -9.59 -2.78
C LEU A 91 8.12 -10.94 -3.40
N ASN A 92 8.59 -11.24 -4.63
CA ASN A 92 8.33 -12.53 -5.28
C ASN A 92 9.08 -13.66 -4.57
N ALA A 93 10.32 -13.40 -4.16
CA ALA A 93 11.17 -14.41 -3.51
C ALA A 93 10.58 -14.95 -2.20
N VAL A 94 9.74 -14.16 -1.52
CA VAL A 94 9.06 -14.55 -0.29
C VAL A 94 7.57 -14.87 -0.50
N SER A 95 7.11 -14.93 -1.75
CA SER A 95 5.70 -15.16 -2.11
C SER A 95 4.71 -14.21 -1.40
N ALA A 96 5.11 -12.96 -1.16
CA ALA A 96 4.27 -11.99 -0.46
C ALA A 96 3.02 -11.68 -1.30
N TYR A 97 1.85 -11.61 -0.68
CA TYR A 97 0.59 -11.36 -1.39
C TYR A 97 0.63 -10.11 -2.28
N CYS A 98 1.31 -9.03 -1.84
CA CYS A 98 1.39 -7.79 -2.60
C CYS A 98 2.38 -7.81 -3.77
N SER A 99 3.13 -8.91 -3.97
CA SER A 99 4.09 -9.08 -5.07
C SER A 99 3.49 -8.78 -6.44
N THR A 100 2.21 -9.12 -6.66
CA THR A 100 1.49 -8.89 -7.92
C THR A 100 1.51 -7.42 -8.34
N TRP A 101 1.52 -6.48 -7.39
CA TRP A 101 1.44 -5.04 -7.67
C TRP A 101 2.70 -4.25 -7.28
N ASP A 102 3.44 -4.74 -6.27
CA ASP A 102 4.50 -3.98 -5.64
C ASP A 102 5.91 -4.52 -5.91
N ALA A 103 6.07 -5.72 -6.49
CA ALA A 103 7.39 -6.32 -6.69
C ALA A 103 8.32 -5.49 -7.60
N ASN A 104 7.77 -4.82 -8.61
CA ASN A 104 8.54 -4.02 -9.56
C ASN A 104 8.86 -2.60 -9.07
N LYS A 105 8.50 -2.25 -7.84
CA LYS A 105 8.85 -0.95 -7.27
C LYS A 105 10.37 -0.82 -7.08
N PRO A 106 10.92 0.41 -7.12
CA PRO A 106 12.35 0.64 -6.93
C PRO A 106 12.88 -0.02 -5.66
N LEU A 107 14.11 -0.51 -5.68
CA LEU A 107 14.75 -1.13 -4.52
C LEU A 107 14.69 -0.21 -3.29
N GLU A 108 14.94 1.09 -3.49
CA GLU A 108 14.82 2.10 -2.44
C GLU A 108 13.44 2.09 -1.77
N TRP A 109 12.37 1.96 -2.54
CA TRP A 109 11.01 1.88 -1.99
C TRP A 109 10.78 0.61 -1.18
N ARG A 110 11.29 -0.53 -1.70
CA ARG A 110 11.13 -1.86 -1.09
C ARG A 110 11.92 -1.99 0.22
N GLN A 111 13.09 -1.35 0.30
CA GLN A 111 13.99 -1.38 1.46
C GLN A 111 13.82 -0.23 2.46
N LYS A 112 12.97 0.76 2.16
CA LYS A 112 12.81 1.95 3.01
C LYS A 112 12.34 1.62 4.44
N TYR A 113 11.49 0.62 4.59
CA TYR A 113 10.89 0.21 5.86
C TYR A 113 10.87 -1.31 5.99
N GLY A 114 10.88 -1.82 7.22
CA GLY A 114 10.71 -3.25 7.49
C GLY A 114 9.34 -3.76 7.04
N TRP A 115 9.20 -5.05 6.82
CA TRP A 115 8.00 -5.66 6.22
C TRP A 115 7.03 -6.21 7.26
N THR A 116 5.75 -6.26 6.90
CA THR A 116 4.71 -6.94 7.67
C THR A 116 3.57 -7.45 6.80
N ALA A 117 2.91 -8.52 7.24
CA ALA A 117 1.54 -8.83 6.85
C ALA A 117 0.53 -8.06 7.68
N PHE A 118 -0.60 -7.68 7.07
CA PHE A 118 -1.66 -6.96 7.76
C PHE A 118 -3.03 -7.62 7.62
N CYS A 119 -3.70 -7.76 8.75
CA CYS A 119 -5.09 -8.22 8.85
C CYS A 119 -5.78 -7.63 10.08
N GLY A 120 -5.29 -6.48 10.56
CA GLY A 120 -5.75 -5.80 11.76
C GLY A 120 -7.22 -5.40 11.69
N PRO A 121 -7.85 -5.09 12.83
CA PRO A 121 -9.30 -4.88 12.92
C PRO A 121 -9.79 -3.61 12.20
N VAL A 122 -8.92 -2.60 12.05
CA VAL A 122 -9.24 -1.28 11.48
C VAL A 122 -8.29 -0.94 10.31
N GLY A 123 -8.85 -0.57 9.17
CA GLY A 123 -8.11 -0.20 7.96
C GLY A 123 -8.40 -1.14 6.78
N PRO A 124 -7.87 -0.82 5.58
CA PRO A 124 -8.07 -1.66 4.39
C PRO A 124 -7.41 -3.03 4.55
N ARG A 125 -7.90 -4.02 3.81
CA ARG A 125 -7.30 -5.36 3.73
C ARG A 125 -7.04 -5.77 2.28
N GLY A 126 -6.24 -6.81 2.10
CA GLY A 126 -5.87 -7.34 0.79
C GLY A 126 -5.17 -6.29 -0.07
N GLN A 127 -5.52 -6.22 -1.35
CA GLN A 127 -4.86 -5.34 -2.31
C GLN A 127 -4.86 -3.87 -1.86
N ALA A 128 -5.94 -3.40 -1.22
CA ALA A 128 -6.06 -2.00 -0.79
C ALA A 128 -5.09 -1.62 0.35
N SER A 129 -4.51 -2.60 1.05
CA SER A 129 -3.48 -2.37 2.06
C SER A 129 -2.06 -2.43 1.50
N CYS A 130 -1.85 -3.01 0.32
CA CYS A 130 -0.52 -3.23 -0.25
C CYS A 130 0.27 -1.93 -0.40
N GLY A 131 1.51 -1.95 0.10
CA GLY A 131 2.44 -0.84 0.02
C GLY A 131 2.18 0.30 1.01
N ARG A 132 1.07 0.28 1.77
CA ARG A 132 0.80 1.27 2.83
C ARG A 132 1.73 1.05 4.03
N CYS A 133 1.93 2.11 4.82
CA CYS A 133 2.82 2.07 5.98
C CYS A 133 2.05 2.17 7.30
N LEU A 134 2.57 1.49 8.31
CA LEU A 134 2.07 1.52 9.69
C LEU A 134 3.18 2.00 10.61
N ARG A 135 2.86 2.91 11.54
CA ARG A 135 3.65 3.10 12.75
C ARG A 135 3.14 2.12 13.79
N VAL A 136 3.99 1.17 14.18
CA VAL A 136 3.69 0.12 15.16
C VAL A 136 4.38 0.47 16.47
N THR A 137 3.64 0.39 17.58
CA THR A 137 4.12 0.73 18.93
C THR A 137 3.93 -0.46 19.85
N ASN A 138 5.01 -0.98 20.43
CA ASN A 138 4.92 -1.96 21.52
C ASN A 138 4.26 -1.28 22.74
N ARG A 139 3.15 -1.84 23.22
CA ARG A 139 2.40 -1.25 24.35
C ARG A 139 3.17 -1.33 25.67
N ALA A 140 3.98 -2.36 25.87
CA ALA A 140 4.72 -2.58 27.11
C ALA A 140 5.92 -1.64 27.23
N THR A 141 6.68 -1.48 26.14
CA THR A 141 7.97 -0.77 26.18
C THR A 141 7.96 0.58 25.48
N ARG A 142 6.89 0.89 24.74
CA ARG A 142 6.76 2.07 23.87
C ARG A 142 7.76 2.12 22.72
N ALA A 143 8.54 1.07 22.48
CA ALA A 143 9.37 0.95 21.29
C ALA A 143 8.53 1.00 20.02
N GLN A 144 9.04 1.66 18.98
CA GLN A 144 8.30 1.92 17.74
C GLN A 144 9.10 1.55 16.50
N ALA A 145 8.39 1.15 15.47
CA ALA A 145 8.93 1.01 14.11
C ALA A 145 7.87 1.45 13.08
N THR A 146 8.34 2.00 11.96
CA THR A 146 7.51 2.16 10.76
C THR A 146 7.74 0.97 9.85
N VAL A 147 6.67 0.31 9.45
CA VAL A 147 6.68 -0.88 8.61
C VAL A 147 5.83 -0.68 7.37
N ARG A 148 6.14 -1.42 6.31
CA ARG A 148 5.37 -1.49 5.08
C ARG A 148 4.58 -2.78 5.02
N ILE A 149 3.30 -2.68 4.68
CA ILE A 149 2.43 -3.84 4.44
C ILE A 149 2.81 -4.42 3.07
N VAL A 150 3.28 -5.65 3.08
CA VAL A 150 3.64 -6.40 1.86
C VAL A 150 2.82 -7.67 1.70
N ASP A 151 2.06 -8.05 2.73
CA ASP A 151 1.35 -9.32 2.77
C ASP A 151 0.04 -9.23 3.56
N GLN A 152 -0.73 -10.32 3.55
CA GLN A 152 -1.97 -10.48 4.31
C GLN A 152 -1.86 -11.61 5.32
N CYS A 153 -2.59 -11.51 6.42
CA CYS A 153 -2.62 -12.54 7.47
C CYS A 153 -4.05 -12.92 7.87
N SER A 154 -4.19 -13.87 8.79
CA SER A 154 -5.48 -14.33 9.35
C SER A 154 -5.56 -14.27 10.87
N ASN A 155 -4.55 -13.72 11.55
CA ASN A 155 -4.48 -13.64 13.01
C ASN A 155 -5.26 -12.45 13.63
N GLY A 156 -5.92 -11.65 12.80
CA GLY A 156 -6.66 -10.45 13.22
C GLY A 156 -5.77 -9.26 13.63
N GLY A 157 -4.50 -9.26 13.25
CA GLY A 157 -3.53 -8.27 13.66
C GLY A 157 -2.41 -8.04 12.64
N LEU A 158 -1.17 -8.18 13.09
CA LEU A 158 0.02 -8.03 12.26
C LEU A 158 0.86 -9.31 12.30
N ASP A 159 1.61 -9.55 11.23
CA ASP A 159 2.71 -10.51 11.21
C ASP A 159 3.97 -9.78 10.76
N LEU A 160 4.83 -9.40 11.71
CA LEU A 160 6.01 -8.58 11.45
C LEU A 160 7.14 -9.45 10.87
N ASP A 161 8.00 -8.90 10.02
CA ASP A 161 9.29 -9.56 9.80
C ASP A 161 10.02 -9.70 11.15
N ALA A 162 10.66 -10.85 11.36
CA ALA A 162 11.30 -11.19 12.63
C ALA A 162 12.36 -10.16 13.06
N ALA A 163 13.03 -9.47 12.13
CA ALA A 163 13.96 -8.40 12.48
C ALA A 163 13.24 -7.18 13.07
N VAL A 164 12.08 -6.80 12.50
CA VAL A 164 11.24 -5.71 13.02
C VAL A 164 10.64 -6.09 14.36
N PHE A 165 10.15 -7.32 14.50
CA PHE A 165 9.61 -7.80 15.77
C PHE A 165 10.63 -7.66 16.90
N ARG A 166 11.87 -8.16 16.67
CA ARG A 166 12.96 -8.03 17.64
C ARG A 166 13.38 -6.58 17.91
N GLN A 167 13.31 -5.71 16.90
CA GLN A 167 13.61 -4.28 17.06
C GLN A 167 12.69 -3.62 18.10
N ILE A 168 11.41 -4.01 18.15
CA ILE A 168 10.43 -3.41 19.07
C ILE A 168 10.15 -4.28 20.32
N ASP A 169 10.64 -5.51 20.39
CA ASP A 169 10.59 -6.39 21.57
C ASP A 169 11.75 -6.10 22.55
N THR A 170 11.83 -4.87 23.04
CA THR A 170 13.00 -4.40 23.80
C THR A 170 13.11 -4.96 25.22
N ASP A 171 12.08 -5.65 25.73
CA ASP A 171 12.12 -6.37 27.01
C ASP A 171 12.13 -7.90 26.84
N GLY A 172 12.16 -8.40 25.59
CA GLY A 172 12.24 -9.82 25.24
C GLY A 172 10.99 -10.65 25.57
N ARG A 173 9.94 -10.03 26.12
CA ARG A 173 8.73 -10.74 26.52
C ARG A 173 7.90 -11.18 25.32
N GLY A 174 7.93 -10.41 24.24
CA GLY A 174 7.21 -10.75 23.02
C GLY A 174 7.70 -12.06 22.44
N ASN A 175 9.02 -12.23 22.36
CA ASN A 175 9.65 -13.45 21.88
C ASN A 175 9.35 -14.65 22.80
N ALA A 176 9.39 -14.45 24.13
CA ALA A 176 9.03 -15.50 25.08
C ALA A 176 7.56 -15.95 24.98
N GLN A 177 6.66 -15.07 24.57
CA GLN A 177 5.21 -15.33 24.44
C GLN A 177 4.78 -15.65 23.00
N GLY A 178 5.69 -15.56 22.02
CA GLY A 178 5.42 -15.71 20.59
C GLY A 178 4.59 -14.59 19.96
N HIS A 179 4.37 -13.47 20.66
CA HIS A 179 3.68 -12.30 20.11
C HIS A 179 3.89 -11.05 20.97
N LEU A 180 3.71 -9.88 20.37
CA LEU A 180 3.59 -8.59 21.04
C LEU A 180 2.13 -8.13 21.07
N MET A 181 1.79 -7.32 22.08
CA MET A 181 0.59 -6.48 22.03
C MET A 181 1.01 -5.09 21.59
N VAL A 182 0.49 -4.65 20.45
CA VAL A 182 0.87 -3.40 19.80
C VAL A 182 -0.32 -2.47 19.59
N ASP A 183 -0.02 -1.19 19.47
CA ASP A 183 -0.88 -0.22 18.83
C ASP A 183 -0.33 0.03 17.42
N TYR A 184 -1.19 0.20 16.42
CA TYR A 184 -0.75 0.67 15.10
C TYR A 184 -1.58 1.85 14.63
N GLN A 185 -0.96 2.65 13.77
CA GLN A 185 -1.60 3.73 13.04
C GLN A 185 -1.09 3.72 11.61
N PHE A 186 -1.97 3.85 10.63
CA PHE A 186 -1.51 4.09 9.27
C PHE A 186 -0.74 5.43 9.22
N VAL A 187 0.33 5.50 8.44
CA VAL A 187 1.13 6.71 8.31
C VAL A 187 1.54 6.90 6.86
N ASN A 188 1.95 8.11 6.52
CA ASN A 188 2.59 8.34 5.24
C ASN A 188 3.91 7.56 5.18
N CYS A 189 4.11 6.88 4.06
CA CYS A 189 5.41 6.37 3.66
C CYS A 189 6.27 7.51 3.11
#